data_AF-A0A2M8KT20-F1
#
_entry.id   AF-A0A2M8KT20-F1
#
_cell.length_a   1.000
_cell.length_b   1.000
_cell.length_c   1.000
_cell.angle_alpha   90.00
_cell.angle_beta   90.00
_cell.angle_gamma   90.00
#
_symmetry.space_group_name_H-M   'P 1'
#
loop_
_entity.id
_entity.type
_entity.pdbx_description
1 polymer ?
#
loop_
_entity_poly.entity_id
_entity_poly.type
_entity_poly.pdbx_seq_one_letter_code
_entity_poly.pdbx_strand_id
1 'polypeptide(L)' 'MIHFLKHTSITLTLSGLLMVLGLISVFTYGFNYSIDFVGGATAEFTAVAKNEQQIRNYVKKNYPSATIQKSGDNLFIK' A
#
# COMPACT_ATOMS: atom_id res chain seq x y z
N MET A 1 33.24 14.33 21.86
CA MET A 1 33.18 12.85 21.89
C MET A 1 31.71 12.45 21.81
N ILE A 2 31.31 11.68 20.80
CA ILE A 2 29.90 11.50 20.41
C ILE A 2 29.19 10.54 21.39
N HIS A 3 28.12 11.00 22.06
CA HIS A 3 27.37 10.28 23.10
C HIS A 3 26.33 9.27 22.55
N PHE A 4 26.47 8.80 21.31
CA PHE A 4 25.45 7.96 20.66
C PHE A 4 25.33 6.55 21.27
N LEU A 5 26.38 6.07 21.95
CA LEU A 5 26.42 4.73 22.53
C LEU A 5 25.56 4.58 23.80
N LYS A 6 25.14 5.68 24.44
CA LYS A 6 24.45 5.61 25.75
C LYS A 6 23.03 5.04 25.64
N HIS A 7 22.35 5.26 24.52
CA HIS A 7 20.96 4.84 24.33
C HIS A 7 20.80 3.74 23.27
N THR A 8 21.90 3.20 22.75
CA THR A 8 21.90 2.21 21.66
C THR A 8 21.04 1.00 21.97
N SER A 9 21.05 0.49 23.19
CA SER A 9 20.24 -0.68 23.58
C SER A 9 18.74 -0.41 23.54
N ILE A 10 18.31 0.79 23.96
CA ILE A 10 16.89 1.17 23.95
C ILE A 10 16.43 1.37 22.50
N THR A 11 17.23 2.08 21.69
CA THR A 11 16.90 2.30 20.28
C THR A 11 16.91 1.00 19.50
N LEU A 12 17.86 0.09 19.75
CA LEU A 12 17.95 -1.21 19.10
C LEU A 12 16.74 -2.09 19.46
N THR A 13 16.35 -2.10 20.73
CA THR A 13 15.17 -2.85 21.19
C THR A 13 13.89 -2.30 20.55
N LEU A 14 13.73 -0.97 20.49
CA LEU A 14 12.58 -0.34 19.85
C LEU A 14 12.55 -0.62 18.35
N SER A 15 13.69 -0.50 17.65
CA SER A 15 13.80 -0.83 16.22
C SER A 15 13.50 -2.30 15.95
N GLY A 16 14.02 -3.21 16.79
CA GLY A 16 13.72 -4.64 16.68
C GLY A 16 12.24 -4.95 16.88
N LEU A 17 11.62 -4.32 17.88
CA LEU A 17 10.18 -4.46 18.12
C LEU A 17 9.36 -3.97 16.92
N LEU A 18 9.68 -2.78 16.39
CA LEU A 18 9.02 -2.24 15.20
C LEU A 18 9.21 -3.14 13.97
N MET A 19 10.39 -3.73 13.80
CA MET A 19 10.65 -4.67 12.72
C MET A 19 9.78 -5.93 12.84
N VAL A 20 9.69 -6.51 14.04
CA VAL A 20 8.84 -7.68 14.30
C VAL A 20 7.37 -7.37 14.05
N LEU A 21 6.87 -6.24 14.55
CA LEU A 21 5.50 -5.80 14.29
C LEU A 21 5.24 -5.56 12.79
N GLY A 22 6.22 -5.00 12.07
CA GLY A 22 6.17 -4.83 10.62
C GLY A 22 6.07 -6.17 9.89
N LEU A 23 6.88 -7.16 10.28
CA LEU A 23 6.81 -8.51 9.70
C LEU A 23 5.45 -9.17 9.97
N ILE A 24 4.96 -9.11 11.21
CA ILE A 24 3.64 -9.64 11.56
C ILE A 24 2.56 -9.00 10.67
N SER A 25 2.62 -7.67 10.49
CA SER A 25 1.67 -6.94 9.66
C SER A 25 1.67 -7.43 8.20
N VAL A 26 2.83 -7.74 7.62
CA VAL A 26 2.92 -8.28 6.25
C VAL A 26 2.20 -9.63 6.15
N PHE A 27 2.35 -10.50 7.15
CA PHE A 27 1.71 -11.82 7.14
C PHE A 27 0.22 -11.79 7.49
N THR A 28 -0.26 -10.82 8.28
CA THR A 28 -1.67 -10.73 8.68
C THR A 28 -2.54 -9.89 7.74
N TYR A 29 -2.01 -8.77 7.22
CA TYR A 29 -2.74 -7.89 6.30
C TYR A 29 -2.43 -8.16 4.83
N GLY A 30 -1.38 -8.94 4.55
CA GLY A 30 -0.92 -9.25 3.21
C GLY A 30 -0.15 -8.09 2.56
N PHE A 31 0.25 -8.30 1.31
CA PHE A 31 0.95 -7.30 0.50
C PHE A 31 0.09 -6.89 -0.69
N ASN A 32 0.11 -5.59 -1.04
CA ASN A 32 -0.51 -5.10 -2.26
C ASN A 32 0.42 -5.37 -3.44
N TYR A 33 0.40 -6.60 -3.94
CA TYR A 33 1.27 -7.02 -5.04
C TYR A 33 1.03 -6.23 -6.33
N SER A 34 2.11 -5.90 -7.03
CA SER A 34 2.05 -5.37 -8.39
C SER A 34 1.66 -6.44 -9.40
N ILE A 35 1.21 -6.02 -10.57
CA ILE A 35 0.85 -6.92 -11.68
C ILE A 35 1.98 -7.87 -12.08
N ASP A 36 3.25 -7.48 -11.84
CA ASP A 36 4.41 -8.33 -12.10
C ASP A 36 4.40 -9.64 -11.29
N PHE A 37 3.72 -9.67 -10.14
CA PHE A 37 3.66 -10.83 -9.24
C PHE A 37 2.36 -11.62 -9.33
N VAL A 38 1.24 -10.97 -9.69
CA VAL A 38 -0.09 -11.61 -9.75
C VAL A 38 -0.59 -11.84 -11.19
N GLY A 39 0.08 -11.26 -12.18
CA GLY A 39 -0.39 -11.23 -13.57
C GLY A 39 -1.55 -10.26 -13.78
N GLY A 40 -1.93 -10.05 -15.04
CA GLY A 40 -3.04 -9.16 -15.43
C GLY A 40 -2.60 -7.89 -16.14
N ALA A 41 -3.48 -6.89 -16.17
CA ALA A 41 -3.24 -5.62 -16.85
C ALA A 41 -3.60 -4.45 -15.92
N THR A 42 -2.73 -3.44 -15.83
CA THR A 42 -3.05 -2.18 -15.15
C THR A 42 -3.42 -1.13 -16.18
N ALA A 43 -4.52 -0.43 -15.95
CA ALA A 43 -4.90 0.76 -16.70
C ALA A 43 -4.94 1.97 -15.75
N GLU A 44 -4.22 3.02 -16.13
CA GLU A 44 -4.15 4.29 -15.40
C GLU A 44 -5.07 5.31 -16.09
N PHE A 45 -5.89 6.01 -15.30
CA PHE A 45 -6.82 7.00 -15.82
C PHE A 45 -6.76 8.29 -15.01
N THR A 46 -6.69 9.42 -15.71
CA THR A 46 -6.87 10.74 -15.12
C THR A 46 -8.35 11.11 -15.23
N ALA A 47 -9.10 11.03 -14.13
CA ALA A 47 -10.50 11.41 -14.12
C ALA A 47 -10.65 12.92 -13.88
N VAL A 48 -11.45 13.58 -14.71
CA VAL A 48 -11.85 14.99 -14.52
C VAL A 48 -12.87 15.14 -13.36
N ALA A 49 -13.43 14.01 -12.90
CA ALA A 49 -14.45 13.99 -11.85
C ALA A 49 -13.84 14.17 -10.45
N LYS A 50 -14.38 15.11 -9.68
CA LYS A 50 -13.95 15.44 -8.29
C LYS A 50 -14.18 14.32 -7.25
N ASN A 51 -14.86 13.21 -7.60
CA ASN A 51 -15.30 12.24 -6.60
C ASN A 51 -14.85 10.79 -6.93
N GLU A 52 -13.82 10.33 -6.20
CA GLU A 52 -13.26 8.98 -6.24
C GLU A 52 -14.30 7.87 -6.00
N GLN A 53 -15.30 8.14 -5.15
CA GLN A 53 -16.32 7.14 -4.77
C GLN A 53 -17.25 6.82 -5.94
N GLN A 54 -17.56 7.81 -6.79
CA GLN A 54 -18.39 7.60 -7.97
C GLN A 54 -17.68 6.75 -9.02
N ILE A 55 -16.39 7.01 -9.25
CA ILE A 55 -15.54 6.20 -10.13
C ILE A 55 -15.46 4.77 -9.59
N ARG A 56 -15.29 4.60 -8.27
CA ARG A 56 -15.23 3.29 -7.63
C ARG A 56 -16.50 2.48 -7.81
N ASN A 57 -17.66 3.12 -7.67
CA ASN A 57 -18.95 2.47 -7.86
C ASN A 57 -19.22 2.12 -9.33
N TYR A 58 -18.83 2.98 -10.27
CA TYR A 58 -19.00 2.72 -11.70
C TYR A 58 -18.14 1.54 -12.17
N VAL A 59 -16.87 1.49 -11.77
CA VAL A 59 -15.94 0.42 -12.16
C VAL A 59 -16.36 -0.91 -11.53
N LYS A 60 -16.70 -0.95 -10.24
CA LYS A 60 -17.20 -2.19 -9.61
C LYS A 60 -18.47 -2.73 -10.26
N LYS A 61 -19.34 -1.85 -10.76
CA LYS A 61 -20.60 -2.25 -11.43
C LYS A 61 -20.38 -2.85 -12.82
N ASN A 62 -19.48 -2.27 -13.61
CA ASN A 62 -19.24 -2.70 -15.00
C ASN A 62 -18.13 -3.75 -15.13
N TYR A 63 -17.19 -3.77 -14.18
CA TYR A 63 -16.05 -4.68 -14.15
C TYR A 63 -15.92 -5.27 -12.73
N PRO A 64 -16.72 -6.29 -12.38
CA PRO A 64 -16.76 -6.85 -11.02
C PRO A 64 -15.44 -7.50 -10.61
N SER A 65 -14.61 -7.92 -11.57
CA SER A 65 -13.28 -8.48 -11.34
C SER A 65 -12.17 -7.43 -11.22
N ALA A 66 -12.46 -6.16 -11.51
CA ALA A 66 -11.46 -5.09 -11.49
C ALA A 66 -11.30 -4.50 -10.08
N THR A 67 -10.05 -4.33 -9.66
CA THR A 67 -9.68 -3.76 -8.37
C THR A 67 -9.13 -2.35 -8.55
N ILE A 68 -9.65 -1.39 -7.78
CA ILE A 68 -9.21 0.00 -7.86
C ILE A 68 -8.25 0.32 -6.71
N GLN A 69 -7.03 0.65 -7.06
CA GLN A 69 -5.97 1.09 -6.17
C GLN A 69 -5.70 2.58 -6.36
N LYS A 70 -5.68 3.33 -5.25
CA LYS A 70 -5.24 4.73 -5.25
C LYS A 70 -3.73 4.76 -5.05
N SER A 71 -3.01 5.55 -5.85
CA SER A 71 -1.60 5.85 -5.61
C SER A 71 -1.38 7.34 -5.84
N GLY A 72 -1.12 8.09 -4.76
CA GLY A 72 -1.08 9.55 -4.77
C GLY A 72 -2.43 10.16 -5.18
N ASP A 73 -2.39 11.05 -6.18
CA ASP A 73 -3.57 11.68 -6.77
C ASP A 73 -4.21 10.85 -7.90
N ASN A 74 -3.54 9.77 -8.33
CA ASN A 74 -3.98 8.94 -9.45
C ASN A 74 -4.74 7.70 -8.98
N LEU A 75 -5.65 7.22 -9.85
CA LEU A 75 -6.42 6.00 -9.65
C LEU A 75 -5.98 4.94 -10.66
N PHE A 76 -5.55 3.80 -10.14
CA PHE A 76 -5.13 2.62 -10.90
C PHE A 76 -6.25 1.59 -10.86
N ILE A 77 -6.63 1.08 -12.03
CA ILE A 77 -7.56 -0.04 -12.16
C ILE A 77 -6.74 -1.24 -12.63
N LYS A 78 -6.79 -2.32 -11.84
CA LYS A 78 -6.10 -3.59 -12.08
C LYS A 78 -7.09 -4.72 -12.28
#